data_AF-F6DU00-F1
#
_entry.id   AF-F6DU00-F1
#
_cell.length_a   1.000
_cell.length_b   1.000
_cell.length_c   1.000
_cell.angle_alpha   90.00
_cell.angle_beta   90.00
_cell.angle_gamma   90.00
#
_symmetry.space_group_name_H-M   'P 1'
#
loop_
_entity.id
_entity.type
_entity.pdbx_description
1 polymer ?
#
loop_
_entity_poly.entity_id
_entity_poly.type
_entity_poly.pdbx_seq_one_letter_code
_entity_poly.pdbx_strand_id
1 'polypeptide(L)'
;MAQAQVRRIMISLPDSLLAEVDDIVEAERVNRSEFIREAMKLYIAERKRQILREQMKKGYLEMARLNLALALEYQKIEVVTTGYELAKAEG
;
A
#
# COMPACT_ATOMS: atom_id res chain seq x y z
N MET A 1 28.86 -10.00 -1.89
CA MET A 1 27.78 -9.15 -1.36
C MET A 1 27.73 -7.88 -2.19
N ALA A 2 26.61 -7.56 -2.83
CA ALA A 2 26.51 -6.35 -3.64
C ALA A 2 26.60 -5.12 -2.74
N GLN A 3 27.64 -4.30 -2.90
CA GLN A 3 27.74 -3.02 -2.20
C GLN A 3 26.56 -2.15 -2.60
N ALA A 4 25.79 -1.66 -1.62
CA ALA A 4 24.74 -0.68 -1.87
C ALA A 4 25.40 0.59 -2.44
N GLN A 5 25.15 0.85 -3.71
CA GLN A 5 25.75 2.00 -4.41
C GLN A 5 25.01 3.28 -3.98
N VAL A 6 25.68 4.14 -3.21
CA VAL A 6 25.12 5.42 -2.77
C VAL A 6 25.51 6.51 -3.78
N ARG A 7 24.53 7.25 -4.29
CA ARG A 7 24.75 8.47 -5.09
C ARG A 7 24.49 9.70 -4.24
N ARG A 8 25.42 10.66 -4.28
CA ARG A 8 25.24 11.98 -3.63
C ARG A 8 24.45 12.89 -4.57
N ILE A 9 23.49 13.61 -4.01
CA ILE A 9 22.71 14.64 -4.70
C ILE A 9 22.81 15.95 -3.93
N MET A 10 22.80 17.07 -4.63
CA MET A 10 22.68 18.41 -4.05
C MET A 10 21.25 18.88 -4.24
N ILE A 11 20.62 19.38 -3.18
CA ILE A 11 19.24 19.87 -3.19
C ILE A 11 19.20 21.27 -2.58
N SER A 12 18.28 22.10 -3.04
CA SER A 12 17.98 23.41 -2.46
C SER A 12 16.65 23.31 -1.73
N LEU A 13 16.62 23.76 -0.49
CA LEU A 13 15.44 23.77 0.38
C LEU A 13 15.24 25.20 0.91
N PRO A 14 13.99 25.63 1.16
CA PRO A 14 13.75 26.88 1.87
C PRO A 14 14.39 26.85 3.26
N ASP A 15 14.98 27.97 3.68
CA ASP A 15 15.64 28.09 4.99
C ASP A 15 14.69 27.76 6.15
N SER A 16 13.42 28.15 6.03
CA SER A 16 12.39 27.84 7.04
C SER A 16 12.20 26.34 7.24
N LEU A 17 12.13 25.59 6.13
CA LEU A 17 11.98 24.14 6.19
C LEU A 17 13.25 23.46 6.72
N LEU A 18 14.43 23.98 6.36
CA LEU A 18 15.68 23.46 6.87
C LEU A 18 15.80 23.69 8.38
N ALA A 19 15.34 24.84 8.90
CA ALA A 19 15.31 25.12 10.33
C ALA A 19 14.41 24.13 11.09
N GLU A 20 13.19 23.84 10.58
CA GLU A 20 12.31 22.82 11.17
C GLU A 20 12.97 21.43 11.20
N VAL A 21 13.68 21.08 10.12
CA VAL A 21 14.42 19.80 10.06
C VAL A 21 15.54 19.78 11.10
N ASP A 22 16.23 20.90 11.30
CA ASP A 22 17.34 20.99 12.26
C ASP A 22 16.88 20.79 13.70
N ASP A 23 15.75 21.39 14.08
CA ASP A 23 15.16 21.22 15.41
C ASP A 23 14.83 19.75 15.70
N ILE A 24 14.27 19.04 14.71
CA ILE A 24 13.91 17.61 14.83
C ILE A 24 15.17 16.74 14.91
N VAL A 25 16.14 17.00 14.02
CA VAL A 25 17.39 16.24 13.95
C VAL A 25 18.19 16.39 15.25
N GLU A 26 18.18 17.58 15.87
CA GLU A 26 18.78 17.82 17.18
C GLU A 26 18.05 17.07 18.30
N ALA A 27 16.71 17.13 18.34
CA ALA A 27 15.90 16.43 19.34
C ALA A 27 16.06 14.90 19.27
N GLU A 28 16.10 14.34 18.06
CA GLU A 28 16.21 12.89 17.82
C GLU A 28 17.67 12.39 17.79
N ARG A 29 18.66 13.29 17.87
CA ARG A 29 20.11 13.00 17.79
C ARG A 29 20.50 12.21 16.53
N VAL A 30 19.82 12.48 15.43
CA VAL A 30 20.14 11.91 14.10
C VAL A 30 20.92 12.93 13.28
N ASN A 31 21.31 12.60 12.05
CA ASN A 31 21.88 13.58 11.11
C ASN A 31 20.87 13.93 10.00
N ARG A 32 20.98 15.14 9.44
CA ARG A 32 20.09 15.63 8.37
C ARG A 32 19.98 14.65 7.19
N SER A 33 21.10 14.02 6.81
CA SER A 33 21.11 13.09 5.67
C SER A 33 20.33 11.81 5.95
N GLU A 34 20.35 11.33 7.19
CA GLU A 34 19.57 10.18 7.65
C GLU A 34 18.10 10.50 7.75
N PHE A 35 17.76 11.64 8.35
CA PHE A 35 16.40 12.14 8.40
C PHE A 35 15.79 12.28 6.98
N ILE A 36 16.52 12.91 6.05
CA ILE A 36 16.07 13.06 4.66
C ILE A 36 15.89 11.68 3.99
N ARG A 37 16.81 10.73 4.21
CA ARG A 37 16.67 9.38 3.64
C ARG A 37 15.42 8.66 4.16
N GLU A 38 15.14 8.74 5.46
CA GLU A 38 13.95 8.11 6.05
C GLU A 38 12.66 8.78 5.56
N ALA A 39 12.64 10.12 5.55
CA ALA A 39 11.52 10.88 4.99
C ALA A 39 11.24 10.50 3.51
N MET A 40 12.29 10.36 2.70
CA MET A 40 12.16 9.92 1.31
C MET A 40 11.61 8.50 1.21
N LYS A 41 12.09 7.54 2.02
CA LYS A 41 11.57 6.16 2.04
C LYS A 41 10.09 6.13 2.39
N LEU A 42 9.69 6.86 3.43
CA LEU A 42 8.31 6.96 3.88
C LEU A 42 7.42 7.56 2.78
N TYR A 43 7.86 8.66 2.17
CA TYR A 43 7.13 9.30 1.07
C TYR A 43 6.93 8.37 -0.13
N ILE A 44 7.99 7.66 -0.54
CA ILE A 44 7.91 6.69 -1.65
C ILE A 44 6.96 5.54 -1.31
N ALA A 45 7.03 5.00 -0.09
CA ALA A 45 6.17 3.91 0.35
C ALA A 45 4.68 4.32 0.34
N GLU A 46 4.37 5.52 0.84
CA GLU A 46 3.01 6.04 0.82
C GLU A 46 2.52 6.27 -0.61
N ARG A 47 3.36 6.83 -1.49
CA ARG A 47 2.99 7.04 -2.89
C ARG A 47 2.71 5.73 -3.62
N LYS A 48 3.52 4.69 -3.40
CA LYS A 48 3.28 3.34 -3.95
C LYS A 48 1.96 2.75 -3.46
N ARG A 49 1.66 2.89 -2.18
CA ARG A 49 0.41 2.41 -1.58
C ARG A 49 -0.82 3.13 -2.16
N GLN A 50 -0.74 4.44 -2.38
CA GLN A 50 -1.80 5.19 -3.05
C GLN A 50 -2.03 4.71 -4.48
N ILE A 51 -0.95 4.57 -5.27
CA ILE A 51 -1.03 4.08 -6.65
C ILE A 51 -1.65 2.68 -6.70
N LEU A 52 -1.22 1.77 -5.82
CA LEU A 52 -1.77 0.41 -5.75
C LEU A 52 -3.27 0.43 -5.47
N ARG A 53 -3.73 1.23 -4.50
CA ARG A 53 -5.15 1.36 -4.19
C ARG A 53 -5.97 1.85 -5.39
N GLU A 54 -5.48 2.84 -6.11
CA GLU A 54 -6.18 3.36 -7.30
C GLU A 54 -6.19 2.33 -8.45
N GLN A 55 -5.09 1.60 -8.65
CA GLN A 55 -5.05 0.49 -9.60
C GLN A 55 -6.03 -0.62 -9.23
N MET A 56 -6.12 -0.99 -7.96
CA MET A 56 -7.08 -2.00 -7.49
C MET A 56 -8.52 -1.54 -7.71
N LYS A 57 -8.87 -0.30 -7.34
CA LYS A 57 -10.21 0.26 -7.58
C LYS A 57 -10.56 0.19 -9.06
N LYS A 58 -9.66 0.66 -9.92
CA LYS A 58 -9.87 0.64 -11.37
C LYS A 58 -10.08 -0.79 -11.89
N GLY A 59 -9.22 -1.73 -11.52
CA GLY A 59 -9.36 -3.13 -11.93
C GLY A 59 -10.67 -3.76 -11.45
N TYR A 60 -11.12 -3.48 -10.22
CA TYR A 60 -12.41 -3.96 -9.72
C TYR A 60 -13.60 -3.38 -10.49
N LEU A 61 -13.55 -2.10 -10.86
CA LEU A 61 -14.60 -1.49 -11.68
C LEU A 61 -14.63 -2.07 -13.09
N GLU A 62 -13.47 -2.28 -13.71
CA GLU A 62 -13.34 -2.91 -15.03
C GLU A 62 -13.89 -4.34 -15.03
N MET A 63 -13.64 -5.10 -13.96
CA MET A 63 -14.10 -6.48 -13.81
C MET A 63 -15.49 -6.60 -13.18
N ALA A 64 -16.14 -5.50 -12.78
CA ALA A 64 -17.36 -5.54 -11.97
C ALA A 64 -18.47 -6.39 -12.60
N ARG A 65 -18.68 -6.26 -13.91
CA ARG A 65 -19.71 -7.02 -14.64
C ARG A 65 -19.39 -8.51 -14.69
N LEU A 66 -18.13 -8.87 -14.95
CA LEU A 66 -17.69 -10.26 -15.00
C LEU A 66 -17.77 -10.90 -13.61
N ASN A 67 -17.25 -10.22 -12.59
CA ASN A 67 -17.30 -10.67 -11.21
C ASN A 67 -18.74 -10.88 -10.72
N LEU A 68 -19.65 -9.98 -11.10
CA LEU A 68 -21.08 -10.13 -10.80
C LEU A 68 -21.69 -11.35 -11.51
N ALA A 69 -21.40 -11.54 -12.81
CA ALA A 69 -21.93 -12.67 -13.57
C ALA A 69 -21.47 -14.01 -12.97
N LEU A 70 -20.18 -14.11 -12.62
CA LEU A 70 -19.63 -15.29 -11.96
C LEU A 70 -20.28 -15.50 -10.59
N ALA A 71 -20.40 -14.47 -9.76
CA ALA A 71 -21.05 -14.59 -8.45
C ALA A 71 -22.48 -15.14 -8.56
N LEU A 72 -23.26 -14.67 -9.53
CA LEU A 72 -24.62 -15.16 -9.78
C LEU A 72 -24.65 -16.61 -10.30
N GLU A 73 -23.67 -17.00 -11.11
CA GLU A 73 -23.55 -18.38 -11.61
C GLU A 73 -23.28 -19.36 -10.45
N TYR A 74 -22.32 -19.05 -9.58
CA TYR A 74 -21.94 -19.90 -8.46
C TYR A 74 -22.91 -19.87 -7.28
N GLN A 75 -23.71 -18.81 -7.13
CA GLN A 75 -24.72 -18.69 -6.06
C GLN A 75 -25.65 -19.91 -6.00
N LYS A 76 -26.05 -20.44 -7.16
CA LYS A 76 -26.94 -21.61 -7.23
C LYS A 76 -26.29 -22.88 -6.70
N ILE A 77 -24.98 -23.01 -6.89
CA ILE A 77 -24.20 -24.18 -6.45
C ILE A 77 -23.97 -24.11 -4.94
N GLU A 78 -23.68 -22.93 -4.39
CA GLU A 78 -23.51 -22.73 -2.95
C GLU A 78 -24.79 -23.08 -2.18
N VAL A 79 -25.96 -22.59 -2.61
CA VAL A 79 -27.24 -22.87 -1.92
C VAL A 79 -27.55 -24.37 -1.88
N VAL A 80 -27.31 -25.09 -2.98
CA VAL A 80 -27.55 -26.54 -3.05
C VAL A 80 -26.58 -27.30 -2.14
N THR A 81 -25.31 -26.90 -2.11
CA THR A 81 -24.27 -27.55 -1.30
C THR A 81 -24.57 -27.37 0.20
N THR A 82 -24.90 -26.15 0.62
CA THR A 82 -25.26 -25.87 2.02
C THR A 82 -26.53 -26.61 2.44
N GLY A 83 -27.53 -26.71 1.57
CA GLY A 83 -28.75 -27.50 1.85
C GLY A 83 -28.47 -28.99 2.03
N TYR A 84 -27.55 -29.54 1.23
CA TYR A 84 -27.12 -30.93 1.36
C TYR A 84 -26.34 -31.18 2.66
N GLU A 85 -25.46 -30.27 3.05
CA GLU A 85 -24.69 -30.36 4.30
C GLU A 85 -25.59 -30.31 5.54
N LEU A 86 -26.61 -29.44 5.54
CA LEU A 86 -27.60 -29.36 6.62
C LEU A 86 -28.46 -30.63 6.71
N ALA A 87 -28.96 -31.14 5.59
CA ALA A 87 -29.74 -32.36 5.55
C ALA A 87 -28.97 -33.61 6.06
N LYS A 88 -27.64 -33.59 5.93
CA LYS A 88 -26.76 -34.65 6.45
C LYS A 88 -26.41 -34.47 7.93
N ALA A 89 -26.56 -33.28 8.49
CA ALA A 89 -26.29 -32.99 9.90
C ALA A 89 -27.50 -33.26 10.81
N GLU A 90 -28.71 -33.29 10.25
CA GLU A 90 -29.97 -33.53 10.97
C GLU A 90 -30.44 -35.00 10.99
N GLY A 91 -29.67 -35.92 10.39
CA GLY A 91 -29.93 -37.37 10.38
C GLY A 91 -28.78 -38.17 10.97
#